data_AF-A0A7V5NZD4-F1
#
_entry.id   AF-A0A7V5NZD4-F1
#
_cell.length_a   1.000
_cell.length_b   1.000
_cell.length_c   1.000
_cell.angle_alpha   90.00
_cell.angle_beta   90.00
_cell.angle_gamma   90.00
#
_symmetry.space_group_name_H-M   'P 1'
#
loop_
_entity.id
_entity.type
_entity.pdbx_description
1 polymer ?
#
loop_
_entity_poly.entity_id
_entity_poly.type
_entity_poly.pdbx_seq_one_letter_code
_entity_poly.pdbx_strand_id
1 'polypeptide(L)' 'MKRLFFIAHRLPYPPNKGDKLRAYHILKHLKRYFAEIYLFTHLDETRDLGVVDQLDLPLA' A
#
# COMPACT_ATOMS: atom_id res chain seq x y z
N MET A 1 5.73 -19.74 6.70
CA MET A 1 4.97 -18.46 6.82
C MET A 1 4.67 -17.93 5.42
N LYS A 2 3.47 -17.41 5.15
CA LYS A 2 3.06 -16.97 3.80
C LYS A 2 3.38 -15.50 3.58
N ARG A 3 4.02 -15.19 2.44
CA ARG A 3 4.33 -13.84 1.97
C ARG A 3 3.45 -13.49 0.76
N LEU A 4 3.11 -12.22 0.60
CA LEU A 4 2.30 -11.73 -0.50
C LEU A 4 2.99 -10.54 -1.20
N PHE A 5 3.04 -10.58 -2.52
CA PHE A 5 3.29 -9.41 -3.35
C PHE A 5 1.96 -8.82 -3.80
N PHE A 6 1.71 -7.57 -3.42
CA PHE A 6 0.49 -6.85 -3.76
C PHE A 6 0.83 -5.64 -4.64
N ILE A 7 0.24 -5.61 -5.84
CA ILE A 7 0.47 -4.54 -6.81
C ILE A 7 -0.80 -3.68 -6.88
N ALA A 8 -0.66 -2.38 -6.67
CA ALA A 8 -1.75 -1.42 -6.76
C ALA A 8 -1.40 -0.29 -7.73
N HIS A 9 -2.39 0.21 -8.47
CA HIS A 9 -2.18 1.33 -9.40
C HIS A 9 -1.74 2.62 -8.69
N ARG A 10 -2.26 2.89 -7.49
CA ARG A 10 -1.98 4.10 -6.71
C ARG A 10 -1.71 3.72 -5.26
N LEU A 11 -0.87 4.49 -4.56
CA LEU A 11 -0.65 4.30 -3.13
C LEU A 11 -2.01 4.22 -2.40
N PRO A 12 -2.32 3.10 -1.71
CA PRO A 12 -3.59 2.89 -1.02
C PRO A 12 -3.73 3.72 0.26
N TYR A 13 -2.88 4.72 0.44
CA TYR A 13 -2.84 5.59 1.59
C TYR A 13 -2.59 7.04 1.14
N PRO A 14 -3.09 8.04 1.89
CA PRO A 14 -4.16 7.91 2.87
C PRO A 14 -5.49 7.53 2.17
N PRO A 15 -6.38 6.74 2.81
CA PRO A 15 -7.55 6.14 2.17
C PRO A 15 -8.69 7.15 2.01
N ASN A 16 -8.42 8.23 1.28
CA ASN A 16 -9.24 9.44 1.30
C ASN A 16 -10.49 9.29 0.43
N LYS A 17 -10.36 8.83 -0.84
CA LYS A 17 -11.45 8.63 -1.81
C LYS A 17 -11.03 7.68 -2.96
N GLY A 18 -12.01 7.09 -3.64
CA GLY A 18 -11.81 6.37 -4.91
C GLY A 18 -10.98 5.10 -4.81
N ASP A 19 -10.11 4.86 -5.80
CA ASP A 19 -9.33 3.61 -5.92
C ASP A 19 -8.40 3.33 -4.74
N LYS A 20 -7.95 4.37 -4.02
CA LYS A 20 -7.15 4.21 -2.79
C LYS A 20 -7.92 3.44 -1.72
N LEU A 21 -9.24 3.64 -1.61
CA LEU A 21 -10.10 3.00 -0.62
C LEU A 21 -10.19 1.49 -0.83
N ARG A 22 -10.36 1.05 -2.09
CA ARG A 22 -10.49 -0.37 -2.44
C ARG A 22 -9.22 -1.14 -2.09
N ALA A 23 -8.07 -0.66 -2.57
CA ALA A 23 -6.78 -1.30 -2.31
C ALA A 23 -6.45 -1.32 -0.82
N TYR A 24 -6.78 -0.26 -0.08
CA TYR A 24 -6.63 -0.21 1.38
C TYR A 24 -7.42 -1.30 2.10
N HIS A 25 -8.72 -1.45 1.80
CA HIS A 25 -9.55 -2.46 2.46
C HIS A 25 -9.13 -3.89 2.12
N ILE A 26 -8.67 -4.13 0.89
CA ILE A 26 -8.11 -5.42 0.48
C ILE A 26 -6.85 -5.73 1.31
N LEU A 27 -5.89 -4.81 1.38
CA LEU A 27 -4.68 -4.99 2.19
C LEU A 27 -5.00 -5.22 3.67
N LYS A 28 -5.94 -4.46 4.22
CA LYS A 28 -6.41 -4.63 5.60
C LYS A 28 -6.99 -6.03 5.86
N HIS A 29 -7.72 -6.59 4.90
CA HIS A 29 -8.23 -7.96 4.98
C HIS A 29 -7.10 -8.99 4.86
N LEU A 30 -6.21 -8.84 3.87
CA LEU A 30 -5.12 -9.78 3.60
C LEU A 30 -4.09 -9.84 4.74
N LYS A 31 -3.84 -8.75 5.46
CA LYS A 31 -2.95 -8.71 6.63
C LYS A 31 -3.31 -9.74 7.71
N ARG A 32 -4.55 -10.24 7.74
CA ARG A 32 -4.99 -11.30 8.66
C ARG A 32 -4.44 -12.69 8.32
N TYR A 33 -3.97 -12.90 7.09
CA TYR A 33 -3.60 -14.22 6.56
C TYR A 33 -2.12 -14.31 6.16
N PHE A 34 -1.45 -13.17 5.93
CA PHE A 34 -0.06 -13.10 5.50
C PHE A 34 0.79 -12.45 6.58
N ALA A 35 1.94 -13.06 6.87
CA ALA A 35 2.89 -12.52 7.85
C ALA A 35 3.62 -11.27 7.31
N GLU A 36 3.76 -11.18 5.99
CA GLU A 36 4.50 -10.13 5.31
C GLU A 36 3.82 -9.83 3.97
N ILE A 37 3.66 -8.54 3.68
CA ILE A 37 3.07 -8.04 2.42
C ILE A 37 4.01 -6.99 1.85
N TYR A 38 4.51 -7.24 0.65
CA TYR A 38 5.25 -6.26 -0.14
C TYR A 38 4.27 -5.51 -1.04
N LEU A 39 4.24 -4.19 -0.94
CA LEU A 39 3.38 -3.33 -1.74
C LEU A 39 4.20 -2.65 -2.83
N PHE A 40 3.82 -2.88 -4.09
CA PHE A 40 4.33 -2.15 -5.24
C PHE A 40 3.25 -1.25 -5.81
N THR A 41 3.51 0.04 -5.89
CA THR A 41 2.51 1.00 -6.32
C THR A 41 3.12 2.29 -6.83
N HIS A 42 2.36 3.03 -7.64
CA HIS A 42 2.77 4.34 -8.11
C HIS A 42 2.40 5.43 -7.09
N LEU A 43 3.32 6.38 -6.91
CA LEU A 43 3.11 7.60 -6.14
C LEU A 43 2.63 8.68 -7.11
N ASP A 44 1.32 8.89 -7.16
CA ASP A 44 0.70 9.79 -8.14
C ASP A 44 0.73 11.27 -7.73
N GLU A 45 0.77 11.54 -6.43
CA GLU A 45 0.57 12.88 -5.89
C GLU A 45 1.66 13.25 -4.89
N THR A 46 2.05 14.52 -4.85
CA THR A 46 3.07 15.02 -3.91
C THR A 46 2.73 14.73 -2.44
N ARG A 47 1.44 14.68 -2.10
CA ARG A 47 0.97 14.33 -0.75
C ARG A 47 1.27 12.88 -0.35
N ASP A 48 1.51 12.00 -1.32
CA ASP A 48 1.82 10.59 -1.07
C ASP A 48 3.25 10.44 -0.53
N LEU A 49 4.14 11.40 -0.83
CA LEU A 49 5.52 11.42 -0.35
C LEU A 49 5.63 11.47 1.18
N GLY A 50 4.76 12.23 1.86
CA GLY A 50 4.80 12.35 3.32
C GLY A 50 4.47 11.06 4.07
N VAL A 51 3.96 10.05 3.36
CA VAL A 51 3.68 8.70 3.88
C VAL A 51 4.86 7.79 3.62
N VAL A 52 5.62 8.04 2.56
CA VAL A 52 6.76 7.19 2.20
C VAL A 52 7.84 7.27 3.26
N ASP A 53 8.08 8.42 3.87
CA ASP A 53 9.00 8.54 5.01
C ASP A 53 8.57 7.71 6.23
N GLN A 54 7.29 7.32 6.31
CA GLN A 54 6.73 6.53 7.42
C GLN A 54 6.64 5.03 7.10
N LEU A 55 6.79 4.65 5.84
CA LEU A 55 6.77 3.27 5.40
C LEU A 55 8.20 2.89 5.05
N ASP A 56 8.70 1.79 5.60
CA ASP A 56 10.02 1.22 5.26
C ASP A 56 9.98 0.63 3.83
N LEU A 57 9.64 1.47 2.86
CA LEU A 57 9.56 1.14 1.45
C LEU A 57 10.99 1.25 0.92
N PRO A 58 11.49 0.23 0.20
CA PRO A 58 12.69 0.36 -0.58
C PRO A 58 12.38 1.28 -1.77
N LEU A 59 12.37 2.59 -1.52
CA LEU A 59 12.53 3.57 -2.59
C LEU A 59 13.99 3.46 -3.03
N ALA A 60 14.21 2.63 -4.04
CA ALA A 60 15.43 2.72 -4.85
C ALA A 60 15.48 4.07 -5.57
#